data_AF-A0A9P5TEG3-F1
#
_entry.id   AF-A0A9P5TEG3-F1
#
_cell.length_a   1.000
_cell.length_b   1.000
_cell.length_c   1.000
_cell.angle_alpha   90.00
_cell.angle_beta   90.00
_cell.angle_gamma   90.00
#
_symmetry.space_group_name_H-M   'P 1'
#
loop_
_entity.id
_entity.type
_entity.pdbx_description
1 polymer ?
#
loop_
_entity_poly.entity_id
_entity_poly.type
_entity_poly.pdbx_seq_one_letter_code
_entity_poly.pdbx_strand_id
1 'polypeptide(L)'
;MRETISYSFPVAWVSLLTGHLPAELLFSIFDHLAYKDLINVAQLCRRLNLMALPIVLDRAGFPEPEKIYAVKLGRRAHYDELTLLALNFSLSTLGEFSCVLSDRRFWDDLESPASQISDFTRNIHRVVRLISRLSSIRSVTLAIASWGSPWLIRPDVAKLFTDAVLDMVKASIQKSCTAFKILHCHSDTNSRYTPYKFKLINGNQVKNLGRSLAKHIFPSVAGKYLQGDGLKSTHAECSSSTYFHSNEE
;
A
#
# COMPACT_ATOMS: atom_id res chain seq x y z
N MET A 1 15.83 -28.80 -16.85
CA MET A 1 14.45 -29.10 -16.42
C MET A 1 14.46 -29.19 -14.89
N ARG A 2 13.83 -28.26 -14.18
CA ARG A 2 13.57 -28.39 -12.73
C ARG A 2 12.11 -28.78 -12.59
N GLU A 3 11.83 -30.02 -12.20
CA GLU A 3 10.48 -30.46 -11.87
C GLU A 3 10.03 -29.75 -10.59
N THR A 4 9.13 -28.79 -10.72
CA THR A 4 8.38 -28.24 -9.58
C THR A 4 7.41 -29.31 -9.11
N ILE A 5 7.80 -30.07 -8.09
CA ILE A 5 6.90 -30.94 -7.34
C ILE A 5 5.90 -30.02 -6.63
N SER A 6 4.68 -29.98 -7.14
CA SER A 6 3.56 -29.30 -6.49
C SER A 6 3.10 -30.17 -5.34
N TYR A 7 3.55 -29.86 -4.12
CA TYR A 7 3.07 -30.51 -2.90
C TYR A 7 1.62 -30.07 -2.65
N SER A 8 0.65 -30.84 -3.14
CA SER A 8 -0.71 -30.74 -2.65
C SER A 8 -0.73 -31.28 -1.22
N PHE A 9 -0.80 -30.39 -0.23
CA PHE A 9 -1.07 -30.80 1.14
C PHE A 9 -2.41 -31.56 1.16
N PRO A 10 -2.45 -32.84 1.55
CA PRO A 10 -3.70 -33.57 1.58
C PRO A 10 -4.62 -32.92 2.61
N VAL A 11 -5.88 -32.66 2.23
CA VAL A 11 -6.91 -32.03 3.08
C VAL A 11 -7.01 -32.70 4.46
N ALA A 12 -6.72 -34.00 4.54
CA ALA A 12 -6.66 -34.77 5.79
C ALA A 12 -5.65 -34.24 6.84
N TRP A 13 -4.51 -33.68 6.41
CA TRP A 13 -3.52 -33.11 7.32
C TRP A 13 -4.01 -31.81 7.98
N VAL A 14 -4.82 -31.04 7.27
CA VAL A 14 -5.39 -29.80 7.79
C VAL A 14 -6.34 -30.10 8.95
N SER A 15 -7.17 -31.14 8.85
CA SER A 15 -8.07 -31.54 9.94
C SER A 15 -7.32 -31.99 11.21
N LEU A 16 -6.22 -32.74 11.04
CA LEU A 16 -5.36 -33.17 12.15
C LEU A 16 -4.67 -31.99 12.86
N LEU A 17 -4.12 -31.05 12.09
CA LEU A 17 -3.43 -29.88 12.62
C LEU A 17 -4.37 -28.87 13.29
N THR A 18 -5.63 -28.79 12.85
CA THR A 18 -6.56 -27.74 13.30
C THR A 18 -7.42 -28.12 14.51
N GLY A 19 -7.67 -29.41 14.75
CA GLY A 19 -8.61 -29.87 15.77
C GLY A 19 -8.00 -30.09 17.17
N HIS A 20 -6.80 -30.68 17.26
CA HIS A 20 -6.40 -31.34 18.51
C HIS A 20 -4.96 -31.10 18.97
N LEU A 21 -4.13 -30.41 18.19
CA LEU A 21 -2.74 -30.18 18.61
C LEU A 21 -2.66 -29.04 19.65
N PRO A 22 -1.98 -29.23 20.80
CA PRO A 22 -1.65 -28.14 21.73
C PRO A 22 -0.90 -27.00 21.04
N ALA A 23 -1.07 -25.77 21.54
CA ALA A 23 -0.48 -24.58 20.93
C ALA A 23 1.06 -24.64 20.96
N GLU A 24 1.63 -25.21 22.02
CA GLU A 24 3.07 -25.37 22.26
C GLU A 24 3.71 -26.25 21.19
N LEU A 25 3.05 -27.34 20.79
CA LEU A 25 3.52 -28.21 19.71
C LEU A 25 3.41 -27.53 18.34
N LEU A 26 2.35 -26.73 18.11
CA LEU A 26 2.24 -25.93 16.89
C LEU A 26 3.37 -24.90 16.79
N PHE A 27 3.69 -24.21 17.89
CA PHE A 27 4.82 -23.27 17.93
C PHE A 27 6.15 -23.97 17.62
N SER A 28 6.41 -25.12 18.24
CA SER A 28 7.61 -25.90 17.96
C SER A 28 7.71 -26.32 16.48
N ILE A 29 6.59 -26.71 15.85
CA ILE A 29 6.57 -26.99 14.41
C ILE A 29 6.88 -25.72 13.61
N PHE A 30 6.24 -24.60 13.94
CA PHE A 30 6.40 -23.34 13.22
C PHE A 30 7.83 -22.79 13.27
N ASP A 31 8.53 -23.00 14.39
CA ASP A 31 9.93 -22.61 14.52
C ASP A 31 10.83 -23.27 13.47
N HIS A 32 10.52 -24.51 13.09
CA HIS A 32 11.27 -25.26 12.08
C HIS A 32 10.77 -25.08 10.63
N LEU A 33 9.64 -24.40 10.42
CA LEU A 33 9.12 -24.17 9.08
C LEU A 33 9.87 -23.04 8.35
N ALA A 34 10.09 -23.24 7.06
CA ALA A 34 10.59 -22.20 6.17
C ALA A 34 9.55 -21.07 6.05
N TYR A 35 10.02 -19.86 5.76
CA TYR A 35 9.17 -18.66 5.68
C TYR A 35 7.97 -18.81 4.74
N LYS A 36 8.17 -19.42 3.57
CA LYS A 36 7.10 -19.67 2.59
C LYS A 36 6.03 -20.63 3.14
N ASP A 37 6.46 -21.67 3.85
CA ASP A 37 5.55 -22.66 4.41
C ASP A 37 4.75 -22.08 5.57
N LEU A 38 5.35 -21.21 6.38
CA LEU A 38 4.64 -20.47 7.42
C LEU A 38 3.54 -19.57 6.84
N ILE A 39 3.80 -18.87 5.72
CA ILE A 39 2.76 -18.08 5.04
C ILE A 39 1.63 -18.99 4.57
N ASN A 40 1.95 -20.13 3.95
CA ASN A 40 0.94 -21.09 3.51
C ASN A 40 0.10 -21.60 4.69
N VAL A 41 0.73 -21.94 5.82
CA VAL A 41 0.05 -22.36 7.06
C VAL A 41 -0.88 -21.26 7.57
N ALA A 42 -0.42 -20.01 7.59
CA ALA A 42 -1.23 -18.86 8.01
C ALA A 42 -2.45 -18.61 7.11
N GLN A 43 -2.48 -19.15 5.88
CA GLN A 43 -3.60 -19.05 4.95
C GLN A 43 -4.63 -20.17 5.12
N LEU A 44 -4.29 -21.28 5.80
CA LEU A 44 -5.15 -22.47 5.86
C LEU A 44 -6.43 -22.24 6.68
N CYS A 45 -6.33 -21.66 7.87
CA CYS A 45 -7.49 -21.37 8.71
C CYS A 45 -7.21 -20.27 9.74
N ARG A 46 -8.28 -19.74 10.37
CA ARG A 46 -8.19 -18.66 11.35
C ARG A 46 -7.29 -19.00 12.55
N ARG A 47 -7.37 -20.21 13.09
CA ARG A 47 -6.57 -20.63 14.26
C ARG A 47 -5.07 -20.63 13.92
N LEU A 48 -4.70 -21.26 12.81
CA LEU A 48 -3.31 -21.31 12.35
C LEU A 48 -2.80 -19.93 11.97
N ASN A 49 -3.65 -19.08 11.37
CA ASN A 49 -3.31 -17.68 11.11
C ASN A 49 -2.91 -16.94 12.39
N LEU A 50 -3.73 -17.01 13.45
CA LEU A 50 -3.45 -16.32 14.72
C LEU A 50 -2.15 -16.76 15.39
N MET A 51 -1.67 -17.97 15.14
CA MET A 51 -0.46 -18.52 15.74
C MET A 51 0.77 -18.35 14.85
N ALA A 52 0.67 -18.62 13.55
CA ALA A 52 1.79 -18.55 12.61
C ALA A 52 2.10 -17.12 12.15
N LEU A 53 1.07 -16.28 11.99
CA LEU A 53 1.27 -14.95 11.42
C LEU A 53 2.14 -14.02 12.30
N PRO A 54 2.03 -13.99 13.64
CA PRO A 54 2.95 -13.22 14.47
C PRO A 54 4.42 -13.59 14.21
N ILE A 55 4.72 -14.89 14.05
CA ILE A 55 6.08 -15.37 13.74
C ILE A 55 6.50 -14.91 12.33
N VAL A 56 5.60 -14.97 11.35
CA VAL A 56 5.88 -14.50 9.98
C VAL A 56 6.16 -12.99 9.96
N LEU A 57 5.34 -12.21 10.67
CA LEU A 57 5.48 -10.76 10.76
C LEU A 57 6.78 -10.39 11.48
N ASP A 58 7.08 -11.04 12.60
CA ASP A 58 8.33 -10.84 13.34
C ASP A 58 9.57 -11.14 12.47
N ARG A 59 9.58 -12.29 11.78
CA ARG A 59 10.65 -12.67 10.83
C ARG A 59 10.79 -11.70 9.65
N ALA A 60 9.70 -11.03 9.27
CA ALA A 60 9.70 -10.02 8.21
C ALA A 60 10.06 -8.61 8.73
N GLY A 61 10.32 -8.45 10.04
CA GLY A 61 10.68 -7.17 10.66
C GLY A 61 9.48 -6.31 11.05
N PHE A 62 8.32 -6.91 11.30
CA PHE A 62 7.05 -6.23 11.61
C PHE A 62 6.41 -6.71 12.93
N PRO A 63 7.10 -6.60 14.08
CA PRO A 63 6.58 -7.14 15.34
C PRO A 63 5.31 -6.44 15.87
N GLU A 64 5.03 -5.20 15.45
CA GLU A 64 3.93 -4.38 16.02
C GLU A 64 3.00 -3.79 14.94
N PRO A 65 2.30 -4.63 14.14
CA PRO A 65 1.65 -4.30 12.86
C PRO A 65 0.69 -3.09 12.87
N GLU A 66 0.33 -2.57 14.04
CA GLU A 66 -0.52 -1.39 14.23
C GLU A 66 0.23 -0.05 14.16
N LYS A 67 1.55 0.02 14.38
CA LYS A 67 2.30 1.29 14.49
C LYS A 67 2.60 2.01 13.17
N ILE A 68 3.78 1.81 12.60
CA ILE A 68 4.30 2.57 11.44
C ILE A 68 4.87 1.59 10.43
N TYR A 69 4.37 1.65 9.20
CA TYR A 69 4.74 0.70 8.17
C TYR A 69 5.09 1.37 6.86
N ALA A 70 6.29 1.08 6.35
CA ALA A 70 6.66 1.40 4.99
C ALA A 70 6.68 0.11 4.17
N VAL A 71 5.63 -0.10 3.40
CA VAL A 71 5.47 -1.28 2.55
C VAL A 71 5.95 -0.99 1.14
N LYS A 72 6.91 -1.78 0.67
CA LYS A 72 7.40 -1.71 -0.71
C LYS A 72 6.59 -2.67 -1.57
N LEU A 73 5.76 -2.12 -2.46
CA LEU A 73 4.93 -2.92 -3.34
C LEU A 73 5.71 -3.37 -4.56
N GLY A 74 6.00 -4.66 -4.61
CA GLY A 74 6.63 -5.30 -5.77
C GLY A 74 5.59 -5.75 -6.82
N ARG A 75 6.08 -6.21 -7.97
CA ARG A 75 5.22 -6.84 -9.00
C ARG A 75 4.65 -8.18 -8.54
N ARG A 76 5.43 -8.94 -7.75
CA ARG A 76 5.03 -10.27 -7.24
C ARG A 76 4.14 -10.12 -6.01
N ALA A 77 2.87 -9.82 -6.25
CA ALA A 77 1.86 -9.54 -5.24
C ALA A 77 1.65 -10.64 -4.17
N HIS A 78 2.06 -11.88 -4.44
CA HIS A 78 1.63 -13.03 -3.62
C HIS A 78 2.41 -13.23 -2.31
N TYR A 79 3.57 -12.59 -2.14
CA TYR A 79 4.43 -12.79 -0.95
C TYR A 79 5.10 -11.50 -0.46
N ASP A 80 4.53 -10.35 -0.81
CA ASP A 80 5.04 -9.07 -0.31
C ASP A 80 4.45 -8.74 1.07
N GLU A 81 5.00 -7.68 1.68
CA GLU A 81 4.66 -7.19 3.01
C GLU A 81 3.17 -6.80 3.11
N LEU A 82 2.58 -6.31 2.02
CA LEU A 82 1.15 -5.99 1.96
C LEU A 82 0.28 -7.24 2.10
N THR A 83 0.69 -8.36 1.51
CA THR A 83 -0.03 -9.63 1.67
C THR A 83 0.01 -10.09 3.11
N LEU A 84 1.13 -9.93 3.83
CA LEU A 84 1.20 -10.28 5.25
C LEU A 84 0.21 -9.46 6.09
N LEU A 85 0.17 -8.15 5.87
CA LEU A 85 -0.79 -7.26 6.55
C LEU A 85 -2.23 -7.63 6.19
N ALA A 86 -2.50 -7.97 4.93
CA ALA A 86 -3.82 -8.42 4.50
C ALA A 86 -4.24 -9.76 5.12
N LEU A 87 -3.28 -10.64 5.44
CA LEU A 87 -3.53 -11.90 6.14
C LEU A 87 -3.75 -11.71 7.63
N ASN A 88 -3.40 -10.55 8.21
CA ASN A 88 -3.63 -10.26 9.62
C ASN A 88 -5.10 -9.95 9.88
N PHE A 89 -5.87 -10.95 10.32
CA PHE A 89 -7.30 -10.78 10.64
C PHE A 89 -7.53 -10.00 11.94
N SER A 90 -6.55 -9.98 12.84
CA SER A 90 -6.60 -9.19 14.08
C SER A 90 -6.28 -7.71 13.86
N LEU A 91 -5.64 -7.36 12.74
CA LEU A 91 -5.31 -5.98 12.40
C LEU A 91 -6.58 -5.18 12.14
N SER A 92 -7.00 -4.41 13.14
CA SER A 92 -8.17 -3.55 13.07
C SER A 92 -7.79 -2.07 12.92
N THR A 93 -6.63 -1.66 13.43
CA THR A 93 -6.19 -0.26 13.40
C THR A 93 -4.79 -0.13 12.85
N LEU A 94 -4.53 0.94 12.11
CA LEU A 94 -3.18 1.32 11.67
C LEU A 94 -2.88 2.77 12.07
N GLY A 95 -1.71 3.01 12.66
CA GLY A 95 -1.19 4.34 12.93
C GLY A 95 -0.78 5.00 11.62
N GLU A 96 0.42 4.72 11.15
CA GLU A 96 0.97 5.30 9.93
C GLU A 96 1.23 4.23 8.88
N PHE A 97 0.61 4.38 7.72
CA PHE A 97 0.78 3.46 6.60
C PHE A 97 1.39 4.17 5.40
N SER A 98 2.63 3.82 5.06
CA SER A 98 3.34 4.29 3.88
C SER A 98 3.45 3.17 2.86
N CYS A 99 2.94 3.42 1.66
CA CYS A 99 3.02 2.53 0.53
C CYS A 99 4.00 3.12 -0.49
N VAL A 100 5.09 2.42 -0.77
CA VAL A 100 6.09 2.81 -1.75
C VAL A 100 5.89 2.01 -3.03
N LEU A 101 5.43 2.69 -4.07
CA LEU A 101 5.40 2.21 -5.44
C LEU A 101 6.79 2.41 -6.04
N SER A 102 7.66 1.41 -5.87
CA SER A 102 9.02 1.43 -6.40
C SER A 102 9.30 0.18 -7.22
N ASP A 103 9.69 0.36 -8.48
CA ASP A 103 10.06 -0.73 -9.37
C ASP A 103 11.57 -0.74 -9.69
N ARG A 104 12.40 -0.21 -8.77
CA ARG A 104 13.84 -0.06 -9.05
C ARG A 104 14.63 -1.35 -9.25
N ARG A 105 14.08 -2.49 -8.82
CA ARG A 105 14.83 -3.76 -8.75
C ARG A 105 14.51 -4.74 -9.89
N PHE A 106 13.59 -4.40 -10.80
CA PHE A 106 13.15 -5.28 -11.89
C PHE A 106 12.98 -4.56 -13.23
N TRP A 107 13.79 -3.52 -13.48
CA TRP A 107 13.94 -2.91 -14.80
C TRP A 107 14.78 -3.84 -15.69
N ASP A 108 14.24 -5.00 -16.06
CA ASP A 108 14.65 -5.55 -17.34
C ASP A 108 14.04 -4.60 -18.39
N ASP A 109 14.90 -3.98 -19.21
CA ASP A 109 14.61 -2.91 -20.20
C ASP A 109 13.53 -3.23 -21.25
N LEU A 110 12.86 -4.37 -21.14
CA LEU A 110 11.92 -4.90 -22.14
C LEU A 110 10.45 -4.58 -21.85
N GLU A 111 10.12 -3.99 -20.70
CA GLU A 111 8.72 -3.77 -20.33
C GLU A 111 8.19 -2.37 -20.65
N SER A 112 7.00 -2.33 -21.27
CA SER A 112 6.32 -1.09 -21.63
C SER A 112 5.79 -0.33 -20.40
N PRO A 113 5.80 1.02 -20.38
CA PRO A 113 5.27 1.84 -19.28
C PRO A 113 3.81 1.53 -18.91
N ALA A 114 2.99 1.07 -19.86
CA ALA A 114 1.59 0.73 -19.61
C ALA A 114 1.44 -0.47 -18.66
N SER A 115 2.34 -1.45 -18.74
CA SER A 115 2.33 -2.63 -17.85
C SER A 115 2.61 -2.25 -16.39
N GLN A 116 3.56 -1.33 -16.18
CA GLN A 116 3.93 -0.84 -14.85
C GLN A 116 2.78 -0.09 -14.18
N ILE A 117 2.09 0.77 -14.92
CA ILE A 117 0.92 1.49 -14.39
C ILE A 117 -0.18 0.52 -14.01
N SER A 118 -0.39 -0.54 -14.80
CA SER A 118 -1.34 -1.60 -14.45
C SER A 118 -0.96 -2.29 -13.14
N ASP A 119 0.31 -2.61 -12.94
CA ASP A 119 0.82 -3.19 -11.69
C ASP A 119 0.64 -2.25 -10.48
N PHE A 120 0.93 -0.96 -10.64
CA PHE A 120 0.68 0.03 -9.60
C PHE A 120 -0.79 0.19 -9.28
N THR A 121 -1.64 0.24 -10.31
CA THR A 121 -3.10 0.28 -10.15
C THR A 121 -3.59 -0.93 -9.35
N ARG A 122 -3.13 -2.14 -9.70
CA ARG A 122 -3.44 -3.37 -8.96
C ARG A 122 -2.97 -3.29 -7.51
N ASN A 123 -1.77 -2.78 -7.28
CA ASN A 123 -1.18 -2.62 -5.96
C ASN A 123 -1.95 -1.62 -5.10
N ILE A 124 -2.40 -0.50 -5.67
CA ILE A 124 -3.28 0.46 -5.00
C ILE A 124 -4.61 -0.21 -4.64
N HIS A 125 -5.23 -0.99 -5.53
CA HIS A 125 -6.45 -1.74 -5.18
C HIS A 125 -6.26 -2.75 -4.03
N ARG A 126 -5.06 -3.32 -3.88
CA ARG A 126 -4.74 -4.18 -2.73
C ARG A 126 -4.68 -3.35 -1.44
N VAL A 127 -4.07 -2.16 -1.49
CA VAL A 127 -4.06 -1.21 -0.37
C VAL A 127 -5.48 -0.77 0.00
N VAL A 128 -6.32 -0.43 -1.00
CA VAL A 128 -7.74 -0.09 -0.79
C VAL A 128 -8.46 -1.20 -0.02
N ARG A 129 -8.25 -2.48 -0.40
CA ARG A 129 -8.85 -3.63 0.29
C ARG A 129 -8.37 -3.78 1.73
N LEU A 130 -7.09 -3.55 1.99
CA LEU A 130 -6.55 -3.53 3.35
C LEU A 130 -7.23 -2.43 4.17
N ILE A 131 -7.17 -1.18 3.70
CA ILE A 131 -7.74 -0.01 4.39
C ILE A 131 -9.23 -0.24 4.66
N SER A 132 -9.99 -0.75 3.69
CA SER A 132 -11.43 -0.96 3.80
C SER A 132 -11.83 -1.93 4.92
N ARG A 133 -10.94 -2.84 5.32
CA ARG A 133 -11.15 -3.80 6.42
C ARG A 133 -10.84 -3.24 7.80
N LEU A 134 -10.01 -2.21 7.88
CA LEU A 134 -9.64 -1.59 9.15
C LEU A 134 -10.86 -0.90 9.77
N SER A 135 -10.90 -0.79 11.10
CA SER A 135 -11.82 0.10 11.81
C SER A 135 -11.33 1.55 11.74
N SER A 136 -10.02 1.78 11.81
CA SER A 136 -9.43 3.11 11.69
C SER A 136 -8.01 3.09 11.13
N ILE A 137 -7.63 4.20 10.50
CA ILE A 137 -6.25 4.46 10.07
C ILE A 137 -5.91 5.92 10.38
N ARG A 138 -4.76 6.20 11.03
CA ARG A 138 -4.43 7.59 11.41
C ARG A 138 -3.83 8.37 10.23
N SER A 139 -2.85 7.81 9.53
CA SER A 139 -2.22 8.46 8.38
C SER A 139 -1.88 7.47 7.24
N VAL A 140 -1.95 7.97 6.01
CA VAL A 140 -1.61 7.23 4.79
C VAL A 140 -0.65 8.04 3.93
N THR A 141 0.42 7.41 3.45
CA THR A 141 1.37 7.99 2.51
C THR A 141 1.48 7.09 1.28
N LEU A 142 1.27 7.66 0.09
CA LEU A 142 1.56 7.01 -1.18
C LEU A 142 2.84 7.63 -1.75
N ALA A 143 3.93 6.89 -1.74
CA ALA A 143 5.18 7.31 -2.36
C ALA A 143 5.34 6.66 -3.74
N ILE A 144 5.41 7.48 -4.78
CA ILE A 144 5.67 7.07 -6.16
C ILE A 144 7.15 7.36 -6.43
N ALA A 145 7.97 6.31 -6.51
CA ALA A 145 9.39 6.46 -6.76
C ALA A 145 9.63 6.95 -8.21
N SER A 146 10.74 7.66 -8.43
CA SER A 146 11.07 8.18 -9.76
C SER A 146 11.17 7.09 -10.81
N TRP A 147 10.50 7.34 -11.94
CA TRP A 147 10.66 6.59 -13.17
C TRP A 147 11.63 7.39 -14.02
N GLY A 148 12.67 6.76 -14.53
CA GLY A 148 13.77 7.44 -15.24
C GLY A 148 13.37 8.24 -16.50
N SER A 149 12.09 8.28 -16.86
CA SER A 149 11.57 9.00 -18.02
C SER A 149 10.26 9.78 -17.73
N PRO A 150 10.00 10.90 -18.45
CA PRO A 150 8.72 11.60 -18.43
C PRO A 150 7.55 10.67 -18.78
N TRP A 151 6.41 10.91 -18.14
CA TRP A 151 5.21 10.10 -18.25
C TRP A 151 4.48 10.41 -19.57
N LEU A 152 4.77 9.67 -20.63
CA LEU A 152 3.87 9.60 -21.79
C LEU A 152 2.87 8.47 -21.57
N ILE A 153 1.94 8.66 -20.62
CA ILE A 153 0.85 7.70 -20.44
C ILE A 153 -0.24 7.98 -21.45
N ARG A 154 -0.73 6.92 -22.08
CA ARG A 154 -2.02 6.94 -22.76
C ARG A 154 -3.15 7.38 -21.79
N PRO A 155 -4.07 8.25 -22.21
CA PRO A 155 -5.11 8.79 -21.33
C PRO A 155 -5.97 7.73 -20.60
N ASP A 156 -6.23 6.59 -21.25
CA ASP A 156 -6.99 5.46 -20.70
C ASP A 156 -6.29 4.81 -19.50
N VAL A 157 -4.98 4.58 -19.61
CA VAL A 157 -4.18 3.98 -18.54
C VAL A 157 -3.98 4.97 -17.39
N ALA A 158 -3.81 6.27 -17.70
CA ALA A 158 -3.72 7.33 -16.69
C ALA A 158 -5.02 7.46 -15.88
N LYS A 159 -6.17 7.30 -16.53
CA LYS A 159 -7.47 7.33 -15.88
C LYS A 159 -7.60 6.20 -14.86
N LEU A 160 -7.30 4.95 -15.22
CA LEU A 160 -7.40 3.81 -14.30
C LEU A 160 -6.53 3.97 -13.05
N PHE A 161 -5.30 4.46 -13.23
CA PHE A 161 -4.41 4.74 -12.11
C PHE A 161 -4.97 5.86 -11.22
N THR A 162 -5.46 6.94 -11.83
CA THR A 162 -6.06 8.06 -11.11
C THR A 162 -7.28 7.59 -10.30
N ASP A 163 -8.17 6.81 -10.92
CA ASP A 163 -9.36 6.27 -10.27
C ASP A 163 -8.97 5.40 -9.05
N ALA A 164 -7.95 4.56 -9.18
CA ALA A 164 -7.46 3.76 -8.06
C ALA A 164 -6.89 4.60 -6.90
N VAL A 165 -6.13 5.67 -7.21
CA VAL A 165 -5.64 6.62 -6.18
C VAL A 165 -6.82 7.31 -5.49
N LEU A 166 -7.85 7.71 -6.24
CA LEU A 166 -9.04 8.32 -5.67
C LEU A 166 -9.81 7.35 -4.76
N ASP A 167 -9.92 6.09 -5.15
CA ASP A 167 -10.51 5.05 -4.31
C ASP A 167 -9.71 4.84 -3.01
N MET A 168 -8.38 4.94 -3.07
CA MET A 168 -7.52 4.88 -1.88
C MET A 168 -7.75 6.07 -0.94
N VAL A 169 -7.87 7.28 -1.49
CA VAL A 169 -8.22 8.48 -0.71
C VAL A 169 -9.59 8.30 -0.06
N LYS A 170 -10.59 7.84 -0.81
CA LYS A 170 -11.95 7.61 -0.31
C LYS A 170 -11.98 6.59 0.81
N ALA A 171 -11.34 5.43 0.62
CA ALA A 171 -11.25 4.40 1.64
C ALA A 171 -10.56 4.94 2.90
N SER A 172 -9.49 5.73 2.75
CA SER A 172 -8.79 6.34 3.88
C SER A 172 -9.68 7.28 4.68
N ILE A 173 -10.44 8.16 4.01
CA ILE A 173 -11.38 9.08 4.65
C ILE A 173 -12.48 8.33 5.41
N GLN A 174 -13.01 7.25 4.83
CA GLN A 174 -14.02 6.41 5.47
C GLN A 174 -13.51 5.72 6.75
N LYS A 175 -12.20 5.66 6.95
CA LYS A 175 -11.53 5.08 8.13
C LYS A 175 -10.93 6.13 9.07
N SER A 176 -11.48 7.34 9.05
CA SER A 176 -11.07 8.44 9.92
C SER A 176 -9.59 8.85 9.76
N CYS A 177 -9.03 8.70 8.56
CA CYS A 177 -7.69 9.18 8.25
C CYS A 177 -7.57 10.68 8.47
N THR A 178 -6.58 11.06 9.28
CA THR A 178 -6.31 12.46 9.64
C THR A 178 -5.28 13.11 8.71
N ALA A 179 -4.45 12.32 8.05
CA ALA A 179 -3.43 12.81 7.12
C ALA A 179 -3.24 11.85 5.94
N PHE A 180 -3.40 12.36 4.72
CA PHE A 180 -3.10 11.64 3.49
C PHE A 180 -2.03 12.39 2.69
N LYS A 181 -0.94 11.72 2.33
CA LYS A 181 0.19 12.30 1.61
C LYS A 181 0.42 11.54 0.30
N ILE A 182 0.65 12.25 -0.79
CA ILE A 182 1.18 11.68 -2.03
C ILE A 182 2.56 12.29 -2.24
N LEU A 183 3.59 11.45 -2.19
CA LEU A 183 4.96 11.81 -2.45
C LEU A 183 5.29 11.31 -3.85
N HIS A 184 5.89 12.16 -4.67
CA HIS A 184 6.38 11.76 -5.98
C HIS A 184 7.83 12.24 -6.10
N CYS A 185 8.75 11.29 -6.27
CA CYS A 185 10.16 11.60 -6.42
C CYS A 185 10.48 11.70 -7.91
N HIS A 186 11.09 12.80 -8.36
CA HIS A 186 11.75 12.85 -9.67
C HIS A 186 13.25 12.67 -9.47
N SER A 187 13.87 11.76 -10.23
CA SER A 187 15.32 11.63 -10.31
C SER A 187 15.80 12.76 -11.18
N ASP A 188 16.15 13.85 -10.51
CA ASP A 188 16.68 15.04 -11.13
C ASP A 188 18.12 14.77 -11.55
N THR A 189 18.29 14.13 -12.71
CA THR A 189 19.64 13.89 -13.26
C THR A 189 19.97 14.83 -14.42
N ASN A 190 19.05 15.66 -14.92
CA ASN A 190 19.34 16.71 -15.93
C ASN A 190 18.14 17.64 -16.27
N SER A 191 17.11 17.73 -15.44
CA SER A 191 15.84 18.32 -15.90
C SER A 191 15.86 19.86 -15.81
N ARG A 192 15.87 20.55 -16.96
CA ARG A 192 15.56 21.99 -17.09
C ARG A 192 14.09 22.32 -16.73
N TYR A 193 13.39 21.40 -16.07
CA TYR A 193 11.99 21.53 -15.73
C TYR A 193 11.89 22.01 -14.29
N THR A 194 11.01 22.98 -14.05
CA THR A 194 10.80 23.52 -12.71
C THR A 194 10.36 22.40 -11.75
N PRO A 195 10.98 22.27 -10.57
CA PRO A 195 10.62 21.23 -9.62
C PRO A 195 9.13 21.37 -9.26
N TYR A 196 8.42 20.24 -9.27
CA TYR A 196 7.02 20.19 -8.85
C TYR A 196 6.90 20.69 -7.40
N LYS A 197 6.18 21.79 -7.20
CA LYS A 197 5.90 22.33 -5.86
C LYS A 197 4.71 21.59 -5.25
N PHE A 198 4.99 20.69 -4.32
CA PHE A 198 3.94 20.11 -3.49
C PHE A 198 3.35 21.21 -2.60
N LYS A 199 2.02 21.36 -2.66
CA LYS A 199 1.30 22.28 -1.78
C LYS A 199 0.72 21.48 -0.63
N LEU A 200 1.04 21.87 0.61
CA LEU A 200 0.37 21.32 1.78
C LEU A 200 -1.12 21.69 1.70
N ILE A 201 -1.97 20.67 1.65
CA ILE A 201 -3.42 20.84 1.59
C ILE A 201 -3.94 20.73 3.03
N ASN A 202 -4.48 21.82 3.58
CA ASN A 202 -5.04 21.80 4.95
C ASN A 202 -6.41 21.08 5.00
N GLY A 203 -6.91 20.77 6.20
CA GLY A 203 -8.17 20.02 6.37
C GLY A 203 -9.38 20.61 5.64
N ASN A 204 -9.46 21.94 5.48
CA ASN A 204 -10.52 22.58 4.71
C ASN A 204 -10.35 22.42 3.20
N GLN A 205 -9.12 22.45 2.71
CA GLN A 205 -8.81 22.16 1.31
C GLN A 205 -8.98 20.69 0.97
N VAL A 206 -8.73 19.77 1.91
CA VAL A 206 -9.08 18.35 1.77
C VAL A 206 -10.60 18.16 1.68
N LYS A 207 -11.38 18.89 2.48
CA LYS A 207 -12.85 18.92 2.35
C LYS A 207 -13.32 19.50 1.01
N ASN A 208 -12.62 20.52 0.48
CA ASN A 208 -12.94 21.11 -0.83
C ASN A 208 -12.56 20.21 -1.99
N LEU A 209 -11.40 19.55 -1.91
CA LEU A 209 -10.97 18.52 -2.84
C LEU A 209 -11.94 17.35 -2.77
N GLY A 210 -12.32 16.89 -1.58
CA GLY A 210 -13.34 15.89 -1.35
C GLY A 210 -14.70 16.29 -1.94
N ARG A 211 -15.12 17.55 -1.82
CA ARG A 211 -16.33 18.08 -2.49
C ARG A 211 -16.18 18.13 -4.00
N SER A 212 -15.04 18.57 -4.52
CA SER A 212 -14.78 18.63 -5.97
C SER A 212 -14.71 17.24 -6.59
N LEU A 213 -14.09 16.29 -5.89
CA LEU A 213 -14.06 14.87 -6.24
C LEU A 213 -15.46 14.27 -6.14
N ALA A 214 -16.21 14.54 -5.07
CA ALA A 214 -17.59 14.10 -4.96
C ALA A 214 -18.48 14.67 -6.08
N LYS A 215 -18.26 15.92 -6.52
CA LYS A 215 -18.95 16.50 -7.69
C LYS A 215 -18.59 15.80 -9.00
N HIS A 216 -17.34 15.35 -9.16
CA HIS A 216 -16.91 14.59 -10.34
C HIS A 216 -17.31 13.12 -10.31
N ILE A 217 -17.38 12.52 -9.13
CA ILE A 217 -17.64 11.09 -8.91
C ILE A 217 -19.15 10.81 -8.78
N PHE A 218 -19.94 11.78 -8.30
CA PHE A 218 -21.39 11.69 -8.14
C PHE A 218 -22.10 12.86 -8.87
N PRO A 219 -22.13 12.86 -10.22
CA PRO A 219 -22.68 13.96 -11.00
C PRO A 219 -24.20 14.18 -10.81
N SER A 220 -24.92 13.24 -10.21
CA SER A 220 -26.36 13.35 -9.97
C SER A 220 -26.77 14.28 -8.82
N VAL A 221 -25.81 14.78 -8.00
CA VAL A 221 -26.12 15.60 -6.81
C VAL A 221 -25.68 17.06 -6.96
N ALA A 222 -24.87 17.40 -7.97
CA ALA A 222 -24.28 18.74 -8.08
C ALA A 222 -24.79 19.48 -9.32
N GLY A 223 -25.98 20.07 -9.19
CA GLY A 223 -26.51 21.03 -10.15
C GLY A 223 -25.55 22.20 -10.37
N LYS A 224 -25.21 22.39 -11.65
CA LYS A 224 -24.76 23.58 -12.43
C LYS A 224 -23.79 24.59 -11.78
N TYR A 225 -22.91 25.11 -12.64
CA TYR A 225 -21.88 26.15 -12.47
C TYR A 225 -20.46 25.65 -12.13
N LEU A 226 -19.62 25.66 -13.17
CA LEU A 226 -18.17 25.77 -13.11
C LEU A 226 -17.79 27.14 -13.68
N GLN A 227 -17.14 27.98 -12.88
CA GLN A 227 -16.21 28.98 -13.37
C GLN A 227 -15.08 29.05 -12.33
N GLY A 228 -13.89 28.57 -12.72
CA GLY A 228 -12.73 28.49 -11.85
C GLY A 228 -11.79 29.65 -12.13
N ASP A 229 -11.56 30.48 -11.12
CA ASP A 229 -10.45 31.42 -11.11
C ASP A 229 -9.26 30.81 -10.38
N GLY A 230 -8.11 30.83 -11.07
CA GLY A 230 -6.83 30.37 -10.55
C GLY A 230 -6.28 31.31 -9.48
N LEU A 231 -5.88 30.75 -8.35
CA LEU A 231 -5.21 31.51 -7.29
C LEU A 231 -3.68 31.40 -7.43
N LYS A 232 -3.05 32.51 -7.82
CA LYS A 232 -1.59 32.73 -7.84
C LYS A 232 -1.03 32.65 -6.41
N SER A 233 0.15 32.03 -6.24
CA SER A 233 0.88 31.94 -4.97
C SER A 233 2.14 32.80 -4.95
N THR A 234 2.43 33.37 -3.78
CA THR A 234 3.73 33.91 -3.37
C THR A 234 4.67 32.82 -2.84
N HIS A 235 5.97 33.12 -2.86
CA HIS A 235 7.14 32.25 -2.69
C HIS A 235 7.29 31.56 -1.32
N ALA A 236 7.74 30.31 -1.33
CA ALA A 236 8.65 29.72 -0.35
C ALA A 236 9.34 28.48 -0.98
N GLU A 237 10.65 28.36 -0.81
CA GLU A 237 11.50 27.25 -1.27
C GLU A 237 11.61 26.18 -0.18
N CYS A 238 11.72 24.91 -0.57
CA CYS A 238 11.99 23.81 0.36
C CYS A 238 13.20 23.03 -0.14
N SER A 239 14.25 23.04 0.67
CA SER A 239 15.49 22.27 0.48
C SER A 239 15.41 20.98 1.31
N SER A 240 15.91 19.89 0.74
CA SER A 240 16.46 18.68 1.38
C SER A 240 15.67 18.02 2.52
N SER A 241 15.06 16.86 2.24
CA SER A 241 14.61 15.92 3.27
C SER A 241 15.79 15.13 3.85
N THR A 242 16.28 15.58 5.00
CA THR A 242 17.13 14.83 5.93
C THR A 242 16.23 14.10 6.93
N TYR A 243 16.55 12.85 7.27
CA TYR A 243 15.86 12.09 8.32
C TYR A 243 16.08 12.73 9.70
N PHE A 244 15.04 12.79 10.52
CA PHE A 244 15.16 13.02 11.97
C PHE A 244 14.49 11.87 12.72
N HIS A 245 15.29 11.13 13.48
CA HIS A 245 14.84 10.38 14.64
C HIS A 245 14.67 11.36 15.80
N SER A 246 13.50 11.38 16.44
CA SER A 246 13.36 11.86 17.81
C SER A 246 13.63 10.68 18.74
N ASN A 247 14.76 10.72 19.43
CA ASN A 247 14.92 10.01 20.69
C ASN A 247 14.09 10.78 21.73
N GLU A 248 13.20 10.08 22.44
CA GLU A 248 12.70 10.54 23.73
C GLU A 248 13.16 9.52 24.77
N GLU A 249 13.89 10.04 25.76
CA GLU A 249 14.07 9.47 27.10
C GLU A 249 12.75 9.52 27.87
#